data_AF-A0A239HSX2-F1
#
_entry.id   AF-A0A239HSX2-F1
#
_cell.length_a   1.000
_cell.length_b   1.000
_cell.length_c   1.000
_cell.angle_alpha   90.00
_cell.angle_beta   90.00
_cell.angle_gamma   90.00
#
_symmetry.space_group_name_H-M   'P 1'
#
loop_
_entity.id
_entity.type
_entity.pdbx_description
1 polymer ?
#
loop_
_entity_poly.entity_id
_entity_poly.type
_entity_poly.pdbx_seq_one_letter_code
_entity_poly.pdbx_strand_id
1 'polypeptide(L)'
;MVPTRFGADRDWSERASRPLRLLAGAGARPTAAEISALETGLNRRDEPAAALIRAVRETPGLTVRDLHRTVAAGPYDDVPEPFRTFFSAVLDRPAWVDDDLLERGAEACRAFGMDAGLVLAYGSLLGGYRTGAALEPLVRTGRLTGGETLRRIRETSLWWRAVTAPGGLAPDGAGFRTTLHVRVMHALVNARLEADPSWDHAGRGLPINQYDQASTLGVFSTSFLLHLRLLGVRVSRADARAVMHLWCYVGWLLGVDDAWLPHTERRGRRLLYHFLSYDPPPDGNSVALARALITMTDEVTHGWRRVYERERALSVSTWLLGRAAMRDLGLRSRPPWYGLARITANLLISQGLGRLPGGRGMLLARGERQARAQFARWGTPLPDSEPGHHDSPPATTPGHRDSPPATTPGQRDSAPAISPGQRDGTPGSTAGHRDGRMTA
;
A
#
# COMPACT_ATOMS: atom_id res chain seq x y z
N MET A 1 -14.56 -10.77 -21.04
CA MET A 1 -13.54 -10.87 -22.11
C MET A 1 -12.18 -10.86 -21.43
N VAL A 2 -11.22 -11.69 -21.87
CA VAL A 2 -9.85 -11.68 -21.31
C VAL A 2 -9.08 -10.51 -21.94
N PRO A 3 -8.41 -9.62 -21.18
CA PRO A 3 -7.67 -8.52 -21.76
C PRO A 3 -6.42 -8.99 -22.51
N THR A 4 -6.15 -8.40 -23.68
CA THR A 4 -5.16 -8.97 -24.63
C THR A 4 -3.71 -8.94 -24.14
N ARG A 5 -3.37 -8.20 -23.07
CA ARG A 5 -2.05 -8.28 -22.42
C ARG A 5 -1.76 -9.64 -21.76
N PHE A 6 -2.80 -10.41 -21.41
CA PHE A 6 -2.66 -11.65 -20.66
C PHE A 6 -1.99 -12.76 -21.49
N GLY A 7 -0.74 -13.08 -21.15
CA GLY A 7 0.07 -14.05 -21.88
C GLY A 7 0.56 -13.57 -23.24
N ALA A 8 0.52 -12.27 -23.53
CA ALA A 8 0.82 -11.69 -24.86
C ALA A 8 2.19 -12.08 -25.45
N ASP A 9 3.21 -12.25 -24.60
CA ASP A 9 4.49 -12.89 -24.97
C ASP A 9 4.81 -14.00 -23.98
N ARG A 10 4.25 -15.19 -24.23
CA ARG A 10 4.53 -16.43 -23.50
C ARG A 10 6.02 -16.80 -23.48
N ASP A 11 6.73 -16.41 -24.52
CA ASP A 11 8.11 -16.80 -24.76
C ASP A 11 9.04 -15.98 -23.87
N TRP A 12 8.80 -14.67 -23.78
CA TRP A 12 9.43 -13.80 -22.79
C TRP A 12 9.00 -14.16 -21.37
N SER A 13 7.70 -14.37 -21.11
CA SER A 13 7.20 -14.61 -19.75
C SER A 13 7.72 -15.93 -19.17
N GLU A 14 7.81 -17.02 -19.94
CA GLU A 14 8.40 -18.28 -19.45
C GLU A 14 9.92 -18.18 -19.26
N ARG A 15 10.64 -17.38 -20.05
CA ARG A 15 12.06 -17.05 -19.80
C ARG A 15 12.23 -16.21 -18.53
N ALA A 16 11.39 -15.18 -18.34
CA ALA A 16 11.45 -14.24 -17.24
C ALA A 16 11.09 -14.90 -15.89
N SER A 17 10.07 -15.76 -15.89
CA SER A 17 9.53 -16.44 -14.70
C SER A 17 10.23 -17.76 -14.35
N ARG A 18 11.10 -18.31 -15.21
CA ARG A 18 11.85 -19.57 -14.98
C ARG A 18 12.52 -19.68 -13.60
N PRO A 19 13.18 -18.64 -13.03
CA PRO A 19 13.77 -18.73 -11.70
C PRO A 19 12.71 -18.91 -10.60
N LEU A 20 11.59 -18.20 -10.70
CA LEU A 20 10.47 -18.33 -9.75
C LEU A 20 9.81 -19.71 -9.86
N ARG A 21 9.68 -20.28 -11.07
CA ARG A 21 9.19 -21.65 -11.29
C ARG A 21 10.03 -22.68 -10.52
N LEU A 22 11.35 -22.57 -10.60
CA LEU A 22 12.29 -23.44 -9.89
C LEU A 22 12.20 -23.25 -8.37
N LEU A 23 12.07 -22.00 -7.89
CA LEU A 23 11.91 -21.69 -6.47
C LEU A 23 10.54 -22.14 -5.91
N ALA A 24 9.48 -22.14 -6.71
CA ALA A 24 8.15 -22.64 -6.34
C ALA A 24 8.10 -24.18 -6.28
N GLY A 25 8.89 -24.86 -7.11
CA GLY A 25 9.14 -26.30 -7.05
C GLY A 25 8.09 -27.16 -7.75
N ALA A 26 7.91 -28.40 -7.29
CA ALA A 26 6.94 -29.35 -7.84
C ALA A 26 5.51 -28.80 -7.74
N GLY A 27 4.74 -28.90 -8.83
CA GLY A 27 3.40 -28.33 -8.96
C GLY A 27 3.35 -26.82 -9.20
N ALA A 28 4.47 -26.14 -9.53
CA ALA A 28 4.49 -24.68 -9.75
C ALA A 28 3.54 -24.19 -10.86
N ARG A 29 3.34 -24.95 -11.95
CA ARG A 29 2.42 -24.57 -13.04
C ARG A 29 0.99 -24.34 -12.53
N PRO A 30 0.26 -23.32 -13.02
CA PRO A 30 -1.14 -23.12 -12.69
C PRO A 30 -1.99 -24.22 -13.33
N THR A 31 -3.10 -24.53 -12.67
CA THR A 31 -4.21 -25.34 -13.21
C THR A 31 -5.13 -24.47 -14.07
N ALA A 32 -6.02 -25.07 -14.86
CA ALA A 32 -7.00 -24.33 -15.67
C ALA A 32 -7.89 -23.39 -14.84
N ALA A 33 -8.29 -23.80 -13.63
CA ALA A 33 -9.06 -22.97 -12.70
C ALA A 33 -8.26 -21.74 -12.23
N GLU A 34 -6.96 -21.88 -12.00
CA GLU A 34 -6.09 -20.78 -11.59
C GLU A 34 -5.78 -19.83 -12.76
N ILE A 35 -5.67 -20.34 -13.99
CA ILE A 35 -5.59 -19.51 -15.20
C ILE A 35 -6.87 -18.67 -15.33
N SER A 36 -8.05 -19.29 -15.24
CA SER A 36 -9.33 -18.57 -15.28
C SER A 36 -9.50 -17.55 -14.14
N ALA A 37 -8.96 -17.85 -12.95
CA ALA A 37 -8.92 -16.89 -11.85
C ALA A 37 -8.03 -15.67 -12.17
N LEU A 38 -6.85 -15.87 -12.77
CA LEU A 38 -5.95 -14.79 -13.21
C LEU A 38 -6.63 -13.92 -14.29
N GLU A 39 -7.23 -14.55 -15.30
CA GLU A 39 -7.99 -13.89 -16.38
C GLU A 39 -9.15 -13.04 -15.85
N THR A 40 -9.88 -13.57 -14.87
CA THR A 40 -10.98 -12.87 -14.21
C THR A 40 -10.48 -11.74 -13.30
N GLY A 41 -9.35 -11.94 -12.63
CA GLY A 41 -8.72 -10.96 -11.73
C GLY A 41 -8.35 -9.65 -12.42
N LEU A 42 -8.04 -9.66 -13.72
CA LEU A 42 -7.78 -8.47 -14.54
C LEU A 42 -9.02 -7.57 -14.75
N ASN A 43 -10.22 -8.13 -14.56
CA ASN A 43 -11.51 -7.44 -14.70
C ASN A 43 -12.26 -7.29 -13.36
N ARG A 44 -11.63 -7.64 -12.23
CA ARG A 44 -12.15 -7.40 -10.87
C ARG A 44 -11.42 -6.21 -10.24
N ARG A 45 -12.14 -5.42 -9.45
CA ARG A 45 -11.59 -4.35 -8.60
C ARG A 45 -12.03 -4.55 -7.15
N ASP A 46 -11.54 -3.71 -6.27
CA ASP A 46 -12.05 -3.54 -4.91
C ASP A 46 -13.43 -2.85 -4.95
N GLU A 47 -14.51 -3.64 -5.05
CA GLU A 47 -15.88 -3.11 -5.09
C GLU A 47 -16.30 -2.40 -3.77
N PRO A 48 -15.91 -2.81 -2.55
CA PRO A 48 -16.18 -2.04 -1.34
C PRO A 48 -15.66 -0.60 -1.40
N ALA A 49 -14.41 -0.38 -1.83
CA ALA A 49 -13.92 0.99 -2.00
C ALA A 49 -14.53 1.68 -3.22
N ALA A 50 -14.77 0.99 -4.34
CA ALA A 50 -15.44 1.57 -5.50
C ALA A 50 -16.89 2.03 -5.16
N ALA A 51 -17.60 1.29 -4.31
CA ALA A 51 -18.90 1.66 -3.78
C ALA A 51 -18.84 2.93 -2.92
N LEU A 52 -17.83 3.08 -2.05
CA LEU A 52 -17.58 4.32 -1.33
C LEU A 52 -17.37 5.50 -2.29
N ILE A 53 -16.60 5.33 -3.38
CA ILE A 53 -16.39 6.42 -4.37
C ILE A 53 -17.67 6.76 -5.13
N ARG A 54 -18.51 5.79 -5.48
CA ARG A 54 -19.85 6.02 -6.07
C ARG A 54 -20.73 6.82 -5.11
N ALA A 55 -20.93 6.31 -3.89
CA ALA A 55 -21.79 6.93 -2.89
C ALA A 55 -21.35 8.34 -2.48
N VAL A 56 -20.04 8.61 -2.38
CA VAL A 56 -19.50 9.97 -2.12
C VAL A 56 -19.73 10.94 -3.28
N ARG A 57 -19.80 10.46 -4.53
CA ARG A 57 -20.16 11.29 -5.70
C ARG A 57 -21.67 11.53 -5.80
N GLU A 58 -22.47 10.59 -5.33
CA GLU A 58 -23.93 10.59 -5.43
C GLU A 58 -24.61 11.30 -4.24
N THR A 59 -23.97 11.38 -3.08
CA THR A 59 -24.51 12.03 -1.87
C THR A 59 -24.30 13.55 -1.91
N PRO A 60 -25.37 14.38 -1.90
CA PRO A 60 -25.24 15.83 -1.84
C PRO A 60 -24.49 16.30 -0.59
N GLY A 61 -23.57 17.25 -0.77
CA GLY A 61 -22.79 17.85 0.32
C GLY A 61 -21.53 17.07 0.74
N LEU A 62 -21.31 15.84 0.28
CA LEU A 62 -20.03 15.14 0.44
C LEU A 62 -19.07 15.52 -0.70
N THR A 63 -17.78 15.65 -0.40
CA THR A 63 -16.74 15.89 -1.40
C THR A 63 -15.56 14.94 -1.26
N VAL A 64 -14.71 14.88 -2.29
CA VAL A 64 -13.43 14.15 -2.25
C VAL A 64 -12.50 14.68 -1.15
N ARG A 65 -12.63 15.95 -0.73
CA ARG A 65 -11.89 16.51 0.41
C ARG A 65 -12.36 15.90 1.74
N ASP A 66 -13.66 15.69 1.88
CA ASP A 66 -14.24 15.09 3.08
C ASP A 66 -13.91 13.59 3.13
N LEU A 67 -13.94 12.90 1.98
CA LEU A 67 -13.43 11.54 1.84
C LEU A 67 -11.99 11.39 2.34
N HIS A 68 -11.09 12.28 1.91
CA HIS A 68 -9.72 12.27 2.44
C HIS A 68 -9.64 12.62 3.93
N ARG A 69 -10.47 13.54 4.43
CA ARG A 69 -10.50 13.92 5.86
C ARG A 69 -10.95 12.75 6.72
N THR A 70 -12.11 12.16 6.44
CA THR A 70 -12.71 11.08 7.23
C THR A 70 -11.82 9.83 7.25
N VAL A 71 -11.28 9.42 6.09
CA VAL A 71 -10.42 8.23 6.01
C VAL A 71 -9.05 8.46 6.69
N ALA A 72 -8.53 9.69 6.69
CA ALA A 72 -7.32 10.03 7.43
C ALA A 72 -7.57 10.16 8.95
N ALA A 73 -8.76 10.61 9.35
CA ALA A 73 -9.15 10.74 10.75
C ALA A 73 -9.32 9.37 11.40
N GLY A 74 -9.94 8.39 10.72
CA GLY A 74 -10.14 7.03 11.21
C GLY A 74 -11.62 6.62 11.28
N PRO A 75 -11.90 5.36 11.65
CA PRO A 75 -13.26 4.89 11.88
C PRO A 75 -13.82 5.44 13.20
N TYR A 76 -14.90 6.22 13.11
CA TYR A 76 -15.65 6.75 14.25
C TYR A 76 -17.15 6.56 14.02
N ASP A 77 -17.94 6.59 15.09
CA ASP A 77 -19.40 6.37 15.01
C ASP A 77 -20.14 7.50 14.26
N ASP A 78 -19.69 8.75 14.43
CA ASP A 78 -20.26 9.95 13.80
C ASP A 78 -19.65 10.21 12.40
N VAL A 79 -19.84 9.25 11.49
CA VAL A 79 -19.52 9.39 10.07
C VAL A 79 -20.73 9.09 9.20
N PRO A 80 -20.88 9.75 8.03
CA PRO A 80 -21.98 9.47 7.10
C PRO A 80 -22.00 8.01 6.63
N GLU A 81 -23.19 7.49 6.35
CA GLU A 81 -23.42 6.05 6.12
C GLU A 81 -22.49 5.38 5.08
N PRO A 82 -22.10 5.99 3.94
CA PRO A 82 -21.12 5.39 3.03
C PRO A 82 -19.78 5.07 3.69
N PHE A 83 -19.31 5.93 4.61
CA PHE A 83 -18.09 5.71 5.38
C PHE A 83 -18.30 4.64 6.44
N ARG A 84 -19.45 4.63 7.13
CA ARG A 84 -19.79 3.63 8.14
C ARG A 84 -19.78 2.23 7.53
N THR A 85 -20.48 2.04 6.42
CA THR A 85 -20.48 0.77 5.65
C THR A 85 -19.06 0.35 5.25
N PHE A 86 -18.22 1.27 4.75
CA PHE A 86 -16.82 0.96 4.41
C PHE A 86 -15.97 0.59 5.64
N PHE A 87 -16.12 1.32 6.75
CA PHE A 87 -15.36 1.07 7.97
C PHE A 87 -15.75 -0.23 8.66
N SER A 88 -17.04 -0.57 8.74
CA SER A 88 -17.48 -1.88 9.25
C SER A 88 -16.82 -3.03 8.49
N ALA A 89 -16.75 -2.94 7.16
CA ALA A 89 -16.13 -3.95 6.29
C ALA A 89 -14.59 -4.08 6.42
N VAL A 90 -13.90 -3.17 7.15
CA VAL A 90 -12.46 -3.27 7.46
C VAL A 90 -12.16 -3.36 8.95
N LEU A 91 -13.16 -3.19 9.82
CA LEU A 91 -13.09 -3.46 11.25
C LEU A 91 -13.48 -4.92 11.58
N ASP A 92 -14.33 -5.55 10.76
CA ASP A 92 -14.63 -6.98 10.83
C ASP A 92 -13.41 -7.81 10.37
N ARG A 93 -12.43 -7.91 11.28
CA ARG A 93 -11.14 -8.59 11.04
C ARG A 93 -11.36 -10.07 10.73
N PRO A 94 -10.75 -10.64 9.68
CA PRO A 94 -10.83 -12.07 9.42
C PRO A 94 -10.31 -12.90 10.58
N ALA A 95 -10.99 -14.00 10.90
CA ALA A 95 -10.64 -14.91 12.00
C ALA A 95 -9.25 -15.58 11.88
N TRP A 96 -8.53 -15.37 10.77
CA TRP A 96 -7.15 -15.81 10.59
C TRP A 96 -6.08 -14.80 11.04
N VAL A 97 -6.44 -13.55 11.41
CA VAL A 97 -5.49 -12.49 11.77
C VAL A 97 -5.03 -12.62 13.24
N ASP A 98 -3.73 -12.84 13.42
CA ASP A 98 -3.02 -13.15 14.67
C ASP A 98 -2.09 -11.96 15.02
N ASP A 99 -2.39 -11.27 16.13
CA ASP A 99 -1.69 -10.03 16.49
C ASP A 99 -0.22 -10.25 16.92
N ASP A 100 0.13 -11.42 17.49
CA ASP A 100 1.52 -11.79 17.79
C ASP A 100 2.33 -11.94 16.49
N LEU A 101 1.72 -12.49 15.44
CA LEU A 101 2.33 -12.55 14.11
C LEU A 101 2.38 -11.19 13.40
N LEU A 102 1.45 -10.27 13.66
CA LEU A 102 1.54 -8.88 13.18
C LEU A 102 2.73 -8.15 13.82
N GLU A 103 2.78 -8.07 15.16
CA GLU A 103 3.85 -7.34 15.87
C GLU A 103 5.22 -7.96 15.58
N ARG A 104 5.34 -9.30 15.61
CA ARG A 104 6.58 -9.98 15.22
C ARG A 104 7.00 -9.69 13.78
N GLY A 105 6.03 -9.56 12.87
CA GLY A 105 6.26 -9.26 11.46
C GLY A 105 6.77 -7.83 11.27
N ALA A 106 6.13 -6.87 11.95
CA ALA A 106 6.51 -5.47 12.01
C ALA A 106 7.93 -5.30 12.59
N GLU A 107 8.21 -5.92 13.74
CA GLU A 107 9.52 -5.96 14.38
C GLU A 107 10.60 -6.57 13.47
N ALA A 108 10.31 -7.70 12.81
CA ALA A 108 11.23 -8.32 11.86
C ALA A 108 11.55 -7.41 10.66
N CYS A 109 10.52 -6.80 10.06
CA CYS A 109 10.69 -5.83 8.97
C CYS A 109 11.58 -4.63 9.37
N ARG A 110 11.52 -4.17 10.62
CA ARG A 110 12.41 -3.14 11.17
C ARG A 110 13.83 -3.65 11.46
N ALA A 111 13.97 -4.87 11.98
CA ALA A 111 15.25 -5.49 12.29
C ALA A 111 16.12 -5.76 11.05
N PHE A 112 15.52 -5.89 9.86
CA PHE A 112 16.26 -5.96 8.59
C PHE A 112 16.89 -4.62 8.15
N GLY A 113 16.50 -3.49 8.78
CA GLY A 113 17.15 -2.19 8.61
C GLY A 113 17.27 -1.71 7.16
N MET A 114 18.43 -1.18 6.79
CA MET A 114 18.66 -0.63 5.43
C MET A 114 18.49 -1.66 4.31
N ASP A 115 18.66 -2.96 4.58
CA ASP A 115 18.54 -4.00 3.56
C ASP A 115 17.08 -4.18 3.13
N ALA A 116 16.12 -3.95 4.03
CA ALA A 116 14.70 -3.87 3.66
C ALA A 116 14.46 -2.80 2.58
N GLY A 117 14.94 -1.57 2.83
CA GLY A 117 14.83 -0.47 1.85
C GLY A 117 15.54 -0.75 0.52
N LEU A 118 16.70 -1.42 0.55
CA LEU A 118 17.42 -1.83 -0.66
C LEU A 118 16.64 -2.86 -1.48
N VAL A 119 16.06 -3.89 -0.85
CA VAL A 119 15.32 -4.92 -1.59
C VAL A 119 13.93 -4.46 -2.04
N LEU A 120 13.30 -3.54 -1.30
CA LEU A 120 12.06 -2.90 -1.73
C LEU A 120 12.29 -2.05 -2.99
N ALA A 121 13.31 -1.19 -3.00
CA ALA A 121 13.62 -0.37 -4.17
C ALA A 121 14.11 -1.22 -5.37
N TYR A 122 15.17 -2.02 -5.19
CA TYR A 122 15.93 -2.59 -6.31
C TYR A 122 15.66 -4.07 -6.61
N GLY A 123 14.97 -4.79 -5.70
CA GLY A 123 14.48 -6.16 -5.94
C GLY A 123 12.98 -6.21 -6.24
N SER A 124 12.19 -5.37 -5.56
CA SER A 124 10.72 -5.47 -5.54
C SER A 124 10.09 -4.48 -6.51
N LEU A 125 10.31 -3.17 -6.33
CA LEU A 125 9.77 -2.11 -7.19
C LEU A 125 10.40 -2.13 -8.58
N LEU A 126 11.74 -2.10 -8.67
CA LEU A 126 12.44 -2.22 -9.94
C LEU A 126 12.21 -3.60 -10.62
N GLY A 127 11.95 -4.64 -9.83
CA GLY A 127 11.54 -5.95 -10.33
C GLY A 127 10.14 -5.93 -10.95
N GLY A 128 9.18 -5.23 -10.31
CA GLY A 128 7.84 -5.01 -10.84
C GLY A 128 7.80 -4.13 -12.10
N TYR A 129 8.72 -3.17 -12.24
CA TYR A 129 8.87 -2.40 -13.48
C TYR A 129 9.29 -3.24 -14.70
N ARG A 130 9.66 -4.52 -14.52
CA ARG A 130 10.08 -5.43 -15.60
C ARG A 130 8.91 -5.98 -16.43
N THR A 131 7.66 -5.64 -16.11
CA THR A 131 6.47 -6.01 -16.90
C THR A 131 5.68 -4.78 -17.28
N GLY A 132 5.05 -4.76 -18.46
CA GLY A 132 4.14 -3.70 -18.89
C GLY A 132 2.77 -3.71 -18.20
N ALA A 133 2.67 -4.36 -17.02
CA ALA A 133 1.40 -4.67 -16.36
C ALA A 133 0.82 -3.45 -15.62
N ALA A 134 1.19 -3.26 -14.35
CA ALA A 134 0.61 -2.27 -13.46
C ALA A 134 1.16 -0.83 -13.64
N LEU A 135 1.89 -0.55 -14.72
CA LEU A 135 2.68 0.68 -14.86
C LEU A 135 1.90 1.89 -15.40
N GLU A 136 0.87 1.67 -16.22
CA GLU A 136 0.12 2.74 -16.87
C GLU A 136 -0.51 3.74 -15.86
N PRO A 137 -1.13 3.31 -14.73
CA PRO A 137 -1.63 4.25 -13.71
C PRO A 137 -0.52 5.10 -13.06
N LEU A 138 0.69 4.55 -12.94
CA LEU A 138 1.84 5.23 -12.31
C LEU A 138 2.38 6.37 -13.20
N VAL A 139 2.32 6.18 -14.51
CA VAL A 139 2.73 7.18 -15.52
C VAL A 139 1.62 8.17 -15.81
N ARG A 140 0.36 7.75 -15.97
CA ARG A 140 -0.79 8.66 -16.19
C ARG A 140 -1.06 9.59 -15.01
N THR A 141 -0.75 9.18 -13.78
CA THR A 141 -0.82 10.08 -12.62
C THR A 141 0.38 11.03 -12.50
N GLY A 142 1.37 10.95 -13.41
CA GLY A 142 2.58 11.79 -13.45
C GLY A 142 3.52 11.61 -12.26
N ARG A 143 3.27 10.61 -11.40
CA ARG A 143 3.76 10.60 -10.02
C ARG A 143 5.07 9.84 -9.81
N LEU A 144 5.48 8.96 -10.73
CA LEU A 144 6.76 8.21 -10.63
C LEU A 144 7.75 8.55 -11.76
N THR A 145 7.60 9.73 -12.38
CA THR A 145 8.48 10.24 -13.45
C THR A 145 9.20 11.51 -13.00
N GLY A 146 10.51 11.61 -13.25
CA GLY A 146 11.33 12.77 -12.85
C GLY A 146 11.48 12.89 -11.33
N GLY A 147 11.58 14.12 -10.83
CA GLY A 147 11.84 14.42 -9.40
C GLY A 147 10.80 13.89 -8.42
N GLU A 148 9.55 13.72 -8.84
CA GLU A 148 8.46 13.20 -7.99
C GLU A 148 8.75 11.77 -7.49
N THR A 149 9.61 11.02 -8.18
CA THR A 149 10.05 9.66 -7.80
C THR A 149 10.57 9.61 -6.36
N LEU A 150 11.39 10.59 -5.93
CA LEU A 150 11.91 10.63 -4.57
C LEU A 150 10.85 11.05 -3.54
N ARG A 151 9.80 11.76 -3.95
CA ARG A 151 8.66 12.05 -3.06
C ARG A 151 7.81 10.78 -2.86
N ARG A 152 7.48 10.04 -3.92
CA ARG A 152 6.77 8.74 -3.80
C ARG A 152 7.54 7.73 -2.95
N ILE A 153 8.85 7.59 -3.18
CA ILE A 153 9.69 6.69 -2.39
C ILE A 153 9.70 7.07 -0.91
N ARG A 154 9.67 8.37 -0.57
CA ARG A 154 9.45 8.84 0.81
C ARG A 154 8.05 8.49 1.33
N GLU A 155 6.99 8.77 0.58
CA GLU A 155 5.60 8.47 0.96
C GLU A 155 5.41 6.96 1.25
N THR A 156 5.87 6.07 0.36
CA THR A 156 5.83 4.62 0.58
C THR A 156 6.72 4.19 1.75
N SER A 157 7.85 4.87 1.99
CA SER A 157 8.71 4.59 3.15
C SER A 157 8.07 5.04 4.48
N LEU A 158 7.29 6.12 4.48
CA LEU A 158 6.52 6.58 5.64
C LEU A 158 5.36 5.62 5.94
N TRP A 159 4.61 5.19 4.92
CA TRP A 159 3.59 4.16 5.05
C TRP A 159 4.17 2.84 5.59
N TRP A 160 5.28 2.34 5.01
CA TRP A 160 5.99 1.17 5.54
C TRP A 160 6.38 1.35 7.00
N ARG A 161 6.85 2.54 7.40
CA ARG A 161 7.21 2.84 8.80
C ARG A 161 6.00 2.90 9.73
N ALA A 162 4.84 3.35 9.27
CA ALA A 162 3.59 3.33 10.04
C ALA A 162 3.03 1.91 10.18
N VAL A 163 3.02 1.13 9.09
CA VAL A 163 2.63 -0.30 9.05
C VAL A 163 3.52 -1.18 9.91
N THR A 164 4.82 -0.85 10.03
CA THR A 164 5.78 -1.63 10.84
C THR A 164 6.08 -1.03 12.21
N ALA A 165 5.38 0.04 12.63
CA ALA A 165 5.45 0.55 14.00
C ALA A 165 4.81 -0.45 14.99
N PRO A 166 5.20 -0.45 16.29
CA PRO A 166 4.53 -1.27 17.29
C PRO A 166 3.04 -0.92 17.37
N GLY A 167 2.16 -1.92 17.33
CA GLY A 167 0.71 -1.71 17.26
C GLY A 167 0.23 -0.94 16.00
N GLY A 168 1.08 -0.73 14.99
CA GLY A 168 0.79 0.13 13.84
C GLY A 168 -0.41 -0.32 12.99
N LEU A 169 -0.75 -1.61 13.03
CA LEU A 169 -1.90 -2.22 12.36
C LEU A 169 -3.05 -2.60 13.31
N ALA A 170 -2.99 -2.22 14.59
CA ALA A 170 -4.16 -2.28 15.46
C ALA A 170 -5.31 -1.43 14.85
N PRO A 171 -6.58 -1.68 15.21
CA PRO A 171 -7.68 -0.80 14.84
C PRO A 171 -7.35 0.66 15.18
N ASP A 172 -7.64 1.57 14.25
CA ASP A 172 -7.27 3.00 14.31
C ASP A 172 -5.75 3.32 14.33
N GLY A 173 -4.85 2.33 14.33
CA GLY A 173 -3.41 2.53 14.28
C GLY A 173 -2.92 3.32 13.06
N ALA A 174 -1.78 4.01 13.18
CA ALA A 174 -1.27 4.88 12.11
C ALA A 174 -1.01 4.14 10.78
N GLY A 175 -0.55 2.88 10.84
CA GLY A 175 -0.40 2.00 9.68
C GLY A 175 -1.74 1.54 9.12
N PHE A 176 -2.72 1.24 9.98
CA PHE A 176 -4.09 0.91 9.59
C PHE A 176 -4.75 2.08 8.84
N ARG A 177 -4.82 3.28 9.46
CA ARG A 177 -5.34 4.52 8.85
C ARG A 177 -4.69 4.83 7.50
N THR A 178 -3.35 4.81 7.44
CA THR A 178 -2.64 5.12 6.18
C THR A 178 -2.83 4.05 5.11
N THR A 179 -3.03 2.78 5.49
CA THR A 179 -3.37 1.71 4.53
C THR A 179 -4.78 1.89 3.95
N LEU A 180 -5.78 2.26 4.77
CA LEU A 180 -7.11 2.61 4.28
C LEU A 180 -7.07 3.84 3.37
N HIS A 181 -6.25 4.85 3.68
CA HIS A 181 -6.03 6.00 2.80
C HIS A 181 -5.42 5.59 1.45
N VAL A 182 -4.47 4.63 1.42
CA VAL A 182 -3.95 4.07 0.16
C VAL A 182 -5.02 3.32 -0.64
N ARG A 183 -5.85 2.50 0.01
CA ARG A 183 -7.00 1.81 -0.62
C ARG A 183 -7.98 2.78 -1.28
N VAL A 184 -8.37 3.82 -0.56
CA VAL A 184 -9.28 4.87 -1.07
C VAL A 184 -8.62 5.70 -2.18
N MET A 185 -7.31 5.96 -2.10
CA MET A 185 -6.54 6.56 -3.20
C MET A 185 -6.53 5.67 -4.46
N HIS A 186 -6.41 4.35 -4.33
CA HIS A 186 -6.52 3.43 -5.46
C HIS A 186 -7.92 3.46 -6.09
N ALA A 187 -8.97 3.43 -5.28
CA ALA A 187 -10.35 3.50 -5.77
C ALA A 187 -10.66 4.83 -6.48
N LEU A 188 -10.12 5.96 -6.00
CA LEU A 188 -10.19 7.27 -6.67
C LEU A 188 -9.45 7.28 -8.01
N VAL A 189 -8.27 6.65 -8.10
CA VAL A 189 -7.51 6.53 -9.35
C VAL A 189 -8.25 5.62 -10.35
N ASN A 190 -8.84 4.52 -9.90
CA ASN A 190 -9.67 3.66 -10.74
C ASN A 190 -10.89 4.42 -11.28
N ALA A 191 -11.68 5.05 -10.41
CA ALA A 191 -12.85 5.83 -10.79
C ALA A 191 -12.52 7.14 -11.56
N ARG A 192 -11.22 7.42 -11.81
CA ARG A 192 -10.72 8.46 -12.71
C ARG A 192 -10.27 7.88 -14.05
N LEU A 193 -9.57 6.74 -14.05
CA LEU A 193 -9.06 6.06 -15.25
C LEU A 193 -10.13 5.26 -16.00
N GLU A 194 -11.10 4.66 -15.31
CA GLU A 194 -12.27 4.01 -15.94
C GLU A 194 -13.24 5.02 -16.59
N ALA A 195 -13.09 6.31 -16.26
CA ALA A 195 -13.85 7.41 -16.85
C ALA A 195 -13.03 8.21 -17.89
N ASP A 196 -11.83 7.75 -18.22
CA ASP A 196 -10.95 8.32 -19.24
C ASP A 196 -11.16 7.55 -20.56
N PRO A 197 -11.75 8.17 -21.61
CA PRO A 197 -12.01 7.49 -22.88
C PRO A 197 -10.75 6.98 -23.61
N SER A 198 -9.55 7.37 -23.15
CA SER A 198 -8.27 6.88 -23.65
C SER A 198 -7.69 5.70 -22.85
N TRP A 199 -8.42 5.14 -21.88
CA TRP A 199 -8.03 3.91 -21.19
C TRP A 199 -8.36 2.67 -22.03
N ASP A 200 -7.33 1.91 -22.37
CA ASP A 200 -7.46 0.66 -23.13
C ASP A 200 -7.98 -0.49 -22.25
N HIS A 201 -9.31 -0.55 -22.08
CA HIS A 201 -9.98 -1.65 -21.40
C HIS A 201 -9.76 -3.01 -22.09
N ALA A 202 -9.60 -3.04 -23.41
CA ALA A 202 -9.51 -4.29 -24.18
C ALA A 202 -8.13 -4.95 -24.05
N GLY A 203 -7.05 -4.16 -24.02
CA GLY A 203 -5.70 -4.64 -23.77
C GLY A 203 -5.37 -4.76 -22.28
N ARG A 204 -5.77 -3.78 -21.45
CA ARG A 204 -5.34 -3.71 -20.03
C ARG A 204 -6.33 -4.30 -19.02
N GLY A 205 -7.63 -4.34 -19.32
CA GLY A 205 -8.67 -4.65 -18.33
C GLY A 205 -9.00 -3.43 -17.47
N LEU A 206 -9.37 -3.63 -16.21
CA LEU A 206 -9.59 -2.52 -15.27
C LEU A 206 -8.25 -1.96 -14.75
N PRO A 207 -8.14 -0.65 -14.46
CA PRO A 207 -7.02 -0.10 -13.70
C PRO A 207 -6.99 -0.70 -12.27
N ILE A 208 -5.79 -0.82 -11.68
CA ILE A 208 -5.51 -1.30 -10.31
C ILE A 208 -6.44 -2.46 -9.89
N ASN A 209 -6.55 -3.46 -10.77
CA ASN A 209 -7.41 -4.63 -10.64
C ASN A 209 -6.85 -5.66 -9.63
N GLN A 210 -7.66 -6.65 -9.27
CA GLN A 210 -7.28 -7.68 -8.28
C GLN A 210 -6.01 -8.45 -8.66
N TYR A 211 -5.79 -8.73 -9.95
CA TYR A 211 -4.55 -9.37 -10.43
C TYR A 211 -3.32 -8.47 -10.18
N ASP A 212 -3.37 -7.20 -10.59
CA ASP A 212 -2.26 -6.25 -10.44
C ASP A 212 -2.00 -5.92 -8.96
N GLN A 213 -3.04 -5.81 -8.12
CA GLN A 213 -2.92 -5.63 -6.68
C GLN A 213 -2.29 -6.85 -6.00
N ALA A 214 -2.73 -8.06 -6.33
CA ALA A 214 -2.19 -9.30 -5.79
C ALA A 214 -0.72 -9.54 -6.20
N SER A 215 -0.37 -9.22 -7.45
CA SER A 215 1.01 -9.25 -7.94
C SER A 215 1.90 -8.26 -7.16
N THR A 216 1.40 -7.03 -6.96
CA THR A 216 2.06 -6.00 -6.14
C THR A 216 2.23 -6.45 -4.68
N LEU A 217 1.21 -7.06 -4.08
CA LEU A 217 1.30 -7.65 -2.73
C LEU A 217 2.35 -8.76 -2.67
N GLY A 218 2.47 -9.54 -3.74
CA GLY A 218 3.53 -10.53 -3.92
C GLY A 218 4.94 -9.93 -3.85
N VAL A 219 5.15 -8.70 -4.32
CA VAL A 219 6.48 -8.06 -4.25
C VAL A 219 6.84 -7.56 -2.84
N PHE A 220 5.88 -6.99 -2.11
CA PHE A 220 6.09 -6.59 -0.70
C PHE A 220 6.28 -7.78 0.25
N SER A 221 5.65 -8.93 -0.04
CA SER A 221 5.69 -10.12 0.81
C SER A 221 6.80 -11.11 0.41
N THR A 222 6.64 -11.80 -0.71
CA THR A 222 7.48 -12.94 -1.08
C THR A 222 8.74 -12.50 -1.80
N SER A 223 8.67 -11.52 -2.70
CA SER A 223 9.86 -11.01 -3.39
C SER A 223 10.82 -10.35 -2.40
N PHE A 224 10.30 -9.58 -1.45
CA PHE A 224 11.03 -9.05 -0.29
C PHE A 224 11.81 -10.14 0.46
N LEU A 225 11.15 -11.21 0.91
CA LEU A 225 11.79 -12.32 1.65
C LEU A 225 12.77 -13.15 0.81
N LEU A 226 12.62 -13.21 -0.52
CA LEU A 226 13.61 -13.81 -1.42
C LEU A 226 14.85 -12.92 -1.55
N HIS A 227 14.66 -11.63 -1.84
CA HIS A 227 15.74 -10.68 -2.07
C HIS A 227 16.56 -10.39 -0.79
N LEU A 228 15.95 -10.40 0.40
CA LEU A 228 16.70 -10.34 1.67
C LEU A 228 17.70 -11.49 1.79
N ARG A 229 17.28 -12.72 1.46
CA ARG A 229 18.15 -13.90 1.48
C ARG A 229 19.23 -13.83 0.39
N LEU A 230 18.94 -13.25 -0.76
CA LEU A 230 19.95 -12.95 -1.79
C LEU A 230 20.98 -11.89 -1.33
N LEU A 231 20.64 -11.00 -0.38
CA LEU A 231 21.61 -10.13 0.31
C LEU A 231 22.24 -10.80 1.55
N GLY A 232 22.11 -12.11 1.73
CA GLY A 232 22.69 -12.87 2.86
C GLY A 232 22.01 -12.65 4.22
N VAL A 233 20.89 -11.92 4.26
CA VAL A 233 20.19 -11.59 5.52
C VAL A 233 19.58 -12.85 6.15
N ARG A 234 19.77 -13.01 7.46
CA ARG A 234 19.13 -14.05 8.26
C ARG A 234 17.63 -13.80 8.43
N VAL A 235 16.83 -14.37 7.54
CA VAL A 235 15.38 -14.52 7.76
C VAL A 235 15.13 -15.88 8.44
N SER A 236 14.67 -15.90 9.69
CA SER A 236 14.28 -17.14 10.37
C SER A 236 12.92 -17.66 9.86
N ARG A 237 12.59 -18.94 10.08
CA ARG A 237 11.28 -19.50 9.67
C ARG A 237 10.10 -18.82 10.36
N ALA A 238 10.26 -18.41 11.62
CA ALA A 238 9.22 -17.74 12.39
C ALA A 238 9.05 -16.27 11.96
N ASP A 239 10.15 -15.56 11.69
CA ASP A 239 10.09 -14.19 11.16
C ASP A 239 9.56 -14.17 9.73
N ALA A 240 9.90 -15.17 8.89
CA ALA A 240 9.33 -15.33 7.56
C ALA A 240 7.80 -15.56 7.62
N ARG A 241 7.31 -16.40 8.54
CA ARG A 241 5.87 -16.59 8.76
C ARG A 241 5.20 -15.28 9.19
N ALA A 242 5.76 -14.58 10.16
CA ALA A 242 5.23 -13.32 10.68
C ALA A 242 5.19 -12.22 9.61
N VAL A 243 6.25 -12.07 8.80
CA VAL A 243 6.27 -11.14 7.66
C VAL A 243 5.25 -11.54 6.58
N MET A 244 5.12 -12.83 6.24
CA MET A 244 4.06 -13.26 5.31
C MET A 244 2.66 -12.97 5.87
N HIS A 245 2.44 -13.13 7.18
CA HIS A 245 1.18 -12.85 7.85
C HIS A 245 0.84 -11.35 7.86
N LEU A 246 1.80 -10.50 8.28
CA LEU A 246 1.74 -9.05 8.21
C LEU A 246 1.26 -8.57 6.84
N TRP A 247 1.89 -9.05 5.77
CA TRP A 247 1.49 -8.65 4.42
C TRP A 247 0.14 -9.24 3.99
N CYS A 248 -0.29 -10.41 4.47
CA CYS A 248 -1.65 -10.87 4.20
C CYS A 248 -2.69 -9.91 4.79
N TYR A 249 -2.51 -9.45 6.03
CA TYR A 249 -3.43 -8.50 6.66
C TYR A 249 -3.38 -7.12 6.00
N VAL A 250 -2.19 -6.61 5.64
CA VAL A 250 -2.08 -5.37 4.84
C VAL A 250 -2.74 -5.53 3.46
N GLY A 251 -2.62 -6.69 2.82
CA GLY A 251 -3.29 -7.00 1.55
C GLY A 251 -4.82 -6.98 1.66
N TRP A 252 -5.35 -7.60 2.71
CA TRP A 252 -6.78 -7.58 3.03
C TRP A 252 -7.27 -6.15 3.31
N LEU A 253 -6.55 -5.39 4.14
CA LEU A 253 -6.83 -3.97 4.40
C LEU A 253 -6.79 -3.12 3.13
N LEU A 254 -5.96 -3.47 2.14
CA LEU A 254 -5.89 -2.84 0.81
C LEU A 254 -6.99 -3.29 -0.17
N GLY A 255 -7.80 -4.28 0.17
CA GLY A 255 -8.91 -4.76 -0.67
C GLY A 255 -8.58 -5.93 -1.60
N VAL A 256 -7.46 -6.64 -1.39
CA VAL A 256 -7.10 -7.84 -2.16
C VAL A 256 -7.97 -9.03 -1.71
N ASP A 257 -8.65 -9.71 -2.64
CA ASP A 257 -9.50 -10.87 -2.33
C ASP A 257 -8.70 -11.99 -1.59
N ASP A 258 -9.25 -12.62 -0.55
CA ASP A 258 -8.62 -13.73 0.22
C ASP A 258 -8.07 -14.88 -0.64
N ALA A 259 -8.65 -15.11 -1.82
CA ALA A 259 -8.17 -16.08 -2.81
C ALA A 259 -6.74 -15.79 -3.32
N TRP A 260 -6.28 -14.53 -3.24
CA TRP A 260 -4.94 -14.10 -3.63
C TRP A 260 -3.96 -13.95 -2.46
N LEU A 261 -4.44 -13.90 -1.23
CA LEU A 261 -3.58 -13.75 -0.06
C LEU A 261 -2.66 -14.98 0.08
N PRO A 262 -1.32 -14.79 0.18
CA PRO A 262 -0.40 -15.90 0.05
C PRO A 262 -0.33 -16.82 1.28
N HIS A 263 -0.48 -16.28 2.50
CA HIS A 263 -0.31 -16.89 3.84
C HIS A 263 1.00 -17.67 4.11
N THR A 264 1.72 -18.13 3.09
CA THR A 264 2.93 -18.95 3.16
C THR A 264 3.89 -18.59 2.04
N GLU A 265 5.19 -18.72 2.29
CA GLU A 265 6.21 -18.51 1.24
C GLU A 265 6.07 -19.50 0.06
N ARG A 266 5.40 -20.65 0.23
CA ARG A 266 5.19 -21.62 -0.87
C ARG A 266 4.11 -21.13 -1.84
N ARG A 267 2.92 -20.76 -1.34
CA ARG A 267 1.83 -20.20 -2.18
C ARG A 267 2.26 -18.85 -2.75
N GLY A 268 2.93 -17.99 -1.98
CA GLY A 268 3.49 -16.73 -2.47
C GLY A 268 4.49 -16.88 -3.62
N ARG A 269 5.42 -17.85 -3.56
CA ARG A 269 6.36 -18.12 -4.68
C ARG A 269 5.63 -18.63 -5.92
N ARG A 270 4.58 -19.42 -5.74
CA ARG A 270 3.77 -19.98 -6.83
C ARG A 270 2.92 -18.88 -7.50
N LEU A 271 2.30 -17.99 -6.72
CA LEU A 271 1.58 -16.81 -7.22
C LEU A 271 2.51 -15.84 -7.97
N LEU A 272 3.68 -15.49 -7.42
CA LEU A 272 4.66 -14.67 -8.14
C LEU A 272 5.14 -15.31 -9.46
N TYR A 273 5.28 -16.63 -9.49
CA TYR A 273 5.54 -17.35 -10.74
C TYR A 273 4.35 -17.29 -11.70
N HIS A 274 3.11 -17.42 -11.20
CA HIS A 274 1.89 -17.32 -12.00
C HIS A 274 1.78 -15.97 -12.69
N PHE A 275 1.81 -14.86 -11.93
CA PHE A 275 1.75 -13.49 -12.48
C PHE A 275 2.84 -13.27 -13.53
N LEU A 276 4.12 -13.45 -13.19
CA LEU A 276 5.22 -13.21 -14.14
C LEU A 276 5.24 -14.19 -15.34
N SER A 277 4.45 -15.27 -15.31
CA SER A 277 4.27 -16.16 -16.46
C SER A 277 3.14 -15.74 -17.41
N TYR A 278 2.28 -14.80 -17.03
CA TYR A 278 1.22 -14.24 -17.88
C TYR A 278 1.29 -12.71 -18.03
N ASP A 279 2.16 -12.04 -17.28
CA ASP A 279 2.43 -10.61 -17.45
C ASP A 279 3.00 -10.29 -18.85
N PRO A 280 2.63 -9.13 -19.44
CA PRO A 280 3.22 -8.66 -20.68
C PRO A 280 4.70 -8.28 -20.51
N PRO A 281 5.49 -8.29 -21.61
CA PRO A 281 6.89 -7.87 -21.62
C PRO A 281 7.05 -6.38 -21.25
N PRO A 282 8.28 -5.89 -21.00
CA PRO A 282 8.53 -4.51 -20.65
C PRO A 282 8.20 -3.55 -21.80
N ASP A 283 7.69 -2.37 -21.46
CA ASP A 283 7.26 -1.33 -22.40
C ASP A 283 8.06 -0.01 -22.22
N GLY A 284 7.60 1.08 -22.85
CA GLY A 284 8.18 2.41 -22.64
C GLY A 284 8.10 2.89 -21.19
N ASN A 285 7.03 2.54 -20.47
CA ASN A 285 6.84 2.87 -19.06
C ASN A 285 7.87 2.13 -18.19
N SER A 286 8.12 0.84 -18.45
CA SER A 286 9.16 0.03 -17.79
C SER A 286 10.52 0.73 -17.82
N VAL A 287 10.96 1.18 -18.99
CA VAL A 287 12.25 1.85 -19.16
C VAL A 287 12.27 3.25 -18.52
N ALA A 288 11.18 4.00 -18.61
CA ALA A 288 11.08 5.34 -18.01
C ALA A 288 11.13 5.30 -16.47
N LEU A 289 10.31 4.44 -15.85
CA LEU A 289 10.23 4.26 -14.41
C LEU A 289 11.52 3.66 -13.84
N ALA A 290 12.13 2.70 -14.53
CA ALA A 290 13.42 2.13 -14.15
C ALA A 290 14.54 3.16 -14.13
N ARG A 291 14.62 4.03 -15.15
CA ARG A 291 15.61 5.12 -15.20
C ARG A 291 15.37 6.12 -14.07
N ALA A 292 14.12 6.57 -13.90
CA ALA A 292 13.73 7.52 -12.85
C ALA A 292 14.13 7.04 -11.44
N LEU A 293 13.95 5.75 -11.15
CA LEU A 293 14.32 5.13 -9.88
C LEU A 293 15.85 5.05 -9.66
N ILE A 294 16.64 4.79 -10.71
CA ILE A 294 18.12 4.85 -10.63
C ILE A 294 18.63 6.29 -10.43
N THR A 295 17.91 7.29 -10.93
CA THR A 295 18.27 8.72 -10.80
C THR A 295 17.61 9.44 -9.62
N MET A 296 16.75 8.80 -8.84
CA MET A 296 15.87 9.49 -7.86
C MET A 296 16.62 10.35 -6.83
N THR A 297 17.87 10.02 -6.49
CA THR A 297 18.67 10.77 -5.50
C THR A 297 19.46 11.93 -6.10
N ASP A 298 19.41 12.17 -7.42
CA ASP A 298 20.26 13.15 -8.10
C ASP A 298 19.97 14.60 -7.70
N GLU A 299 18.76 14.89 -7.22
CA GLU A 299 18.34 16.21 -6.71
C GLU A 299 18.88 16.49 -5.30
N VAL A 300 19.12 15.44 -4.51
CA VAL A 300 19.58 15.54 -3.10
C VAL A 300 21.01 15.03 -2.89
N THR A 301 21.72 14.64 -3.96
CA THR A 301 23.12 14.22 -3.91
C THR A 301 23.91 14.83 -5.05
N HIS A 302 25.13 15.28 -4.75
CA HIS A 302 25.93 16.12 -5.66
C HIS A 302 27.35 15.54 -5.82
N GLY A 303 28.08 16.02 -6.83
CA GLY A 303 29.47 15.62 -7.09
C GLY A 303 29.67 14.10 -7.17
N TRP A 304 30.75 13.61 -6.54
CA TRP A 304 31.09 12.18 -6.49
C TRP A 304 29.99 11.32 -5.86
N ARG A 305 29.25 11.86 -4.88
CA ARG A 305 28.22 11.11 -4.16
C ARG A 305 27.05 10.74 -5.06
N ARG A 306 26.68 11.63 -5.99
CA ARG A 306 25.67 11.34 -7.02
C ARG A 306 26.07 10.16 -7.90
N VAL A 307 27.34 10.10 -8.31
CA VAL A 307 27.89 8.98 -9.10
C VAL A 307 27.89 7.70 -8.28
N TYR A 308 28.33 7.76 -7.02
CA TYR A 308 28.33 6.61 -6.11
C TYR A 308 26.92 6.04 -5.88
N GLU A 309 25.91 6.86 -5.61
CA GLU A 309 24.53 6.39 -5.38
C GLU A 309 23.95 5.69 -6.62
N ARG A 310 24.15 6.27 -7.82
CA ARG A 310 23.75 5.66 -9.11
C ARG A 310 24.47 4.33 -9.37
N GLU A 311 25.78 4.27 -9.19
CA GLU A 311 26.56 3.04 -9.41
C GLU A 311 26.23 1.95 -8.38
N ARG A 312 25.94 2.33 -7.13
CA ARG A 312 25.46 1.45 -6.08
C ARG A 312 24.08 0.87 -6.43
N ALA A 313 23.17 1.71 -6.92
CA ALA A 313 21.83 1.31 -7.38
C ALA A 313 21.91 0.32 -8.54
N LEU A 314 22.70 0.61 -9.59
CA LEU A 314 22.91 -0.31 -10.72
C LEU A 314 23.60 -1.62 -10.29
N SER A 315 24.58 -1.56 -9.38
CA SER A 315 25.30 -2.72 -8.86
C SER A 315 24.37 -3.67 -8.09
N VAL A 316 23.56 -3.15 -7.16
CA VAL A 316 22.63 -3.98 -6.38
C VAL A 316 21.48 -4.50 -7.22
N SER A 317 20.97 -3.70 -8.18
CA SER A 317 19.95 -4.15 -9.14
C SER A 317 20.48 -5.29 -10.03
N THR A 318 21.73 -5.20 -10.48
CA THR A 318 22.37 -6.28 -11.27
C THR A 318 22.57 -7.56 -10.45
N TRP A 319 22.77 -7.46 -9.13
CA TRP A 319 22.82 -8.61 -8.23
C TRP A 319 21.44 -9.25 -8.00
N LEU A 320 20.42 -8.43 -7.67
CA LEU A 320 19.10 -8.92 -7.28
C LEU A 320 18.28 -9.45 -8.47
N LEU A 321 18.27 -8.72 -9.60
CA LEU A 321 17.44 -9.02 -10.77
C LEU A 321 18.20 -9.74 -11.89
N GLY A 322 19.53 -9.69 -11.87
CA GLY A 322 20.39 -10.27 -12.90
C GLY A 322 20.46 -9.47 -14.21
N ARG A 323 21.46 -9.79 -15.04
CA ARG A 323 21.75 -9.06 -16.30
C ARG A 323 20.61 -9.10 -17.32
N ALA A 324 19.75 -10.13 -17.30
CA ALA A 324 18.60 -10.22 -18.19
C ALA A 324 17.60 -9.10 -17.89
N ALA A 325 17.10 -9.02 -16.65
CA ALA A 325 16.19 -7.97 -16.21
C ALA A 325 16.78 -6.56 -16.38
N MET A 326 18.08 -6.37 -16.13
CA MET A 326 18.72 -5.07 -16.38
C MET A 326 18.64 -4.63 -17.85
N ARG A 327 18.75 -5.55 -18.82
CA ARG A 327 18.54 -5.23 -20.25
C ARG A 327 17.06 -4.97 -20.56
N ASP A 328 16.17 -5.81 -20.03
CA ASP A 328 14.71 -5.68 -20.18
C ASP A 328 14.22 -4.29 -19.71
N LEU A 329 14.83 -3.75 -18.64
CA LEU A 329 14.56 -2.42 -18.08
C LEU A 329 15.31 -1.27 -18.78
N GLY A 330 16.07 -1.54 -19.84
CA GLY A 330 16.88 -0.54 -20.55
C GLY A 330 18.01 0.08 -19.70
N LEU A 331 18.51 -0.65 -18.70
CA LEU A 331 19.55 -0.22 -17.75
C LEU A 331 20.92 -0.85 -18.05
N ARG A 332 21.99 -0.13 -17.68
CA ARG A 332 23.37 -0.65 -17.76
C ARG A 332 23.62 -1.62 -16.60
N SER A 333 23.88 -2.89 -16.92
CA SER A 333 24.42 -3.84 -15.93
C SER A 333 25.77 -3.35 -15.42
N ARG A 334 26.00 -3.44 -14.11
CA ARG A 334 27.27 -3.10 -13.45
C ARG A 334 27.80 -4.31 -12.67
N PRO A 335 29.11 -4.41 -12.37
CA PRO A 335 29.62 -5.44 -11.49
C PRO A 335 28.87 -5.44 -10.15
N PRO A 336 28.46 -6.59 -9.59
CA PRO A 336 27.60 -6.68 -8.41
C PRO A 336 28.33 -6.39 -7.08
N TRP A 337 29.38 -5.55 -7.12
CA TRP A 337 30.25 -5.22 -5.99
C TRP A 337 29.49 -4.83 -4.72
N TYR A 338 28.40 -4.06 -4.83
CA TYR A 338 27.63 -3.66 -3.66
C TYR A 338 26.74 -4.80 -3.13
N GLY A 339 26.15 -5.62 -4.00
CA GLY A 339 25.40 -6.80 -3.60
C GLY A 339 26.28 -7.78 -2.83
N LEU A 340 27.47 -8.07 -3.35
CA LEU A 340 28.47 -8.90 -2.68
C LEU A 340 28.94 -8.29 -1.34
N ALA A 341 29.19 -6.97 -1.29
CA ALA A 341 29.54 -6.28 -0.05
C ALA A 341 28.40 -6.30 0.99
N ARG A 342 27.13 -6.24 0.57
CA ARG A 342 25.99 -6.46 1.48
C ARG A 342 25.98 -7.88 2.02
N ILE A 343 26.18 -8.90 1.19
CA ILE A 343 26.26 -10.31 1.64
C ILE A 343 27.32 -10.49 2.72
N THR A 344 28.57 -10.08 2.47
CA THR A 344 29.66 -10.21 3.46
C THR A 344 29.32 -9.53 4.79
N ALA A 345 28.81 -8.30 4.73
CA ALA A 345 28.38 -7.57 5.92
C ALA A 345 27.19 -8.24 6.63
N ASN A 346 26.25 -8.84 5.90
CA ASN A 346 25.04 -9.45 6.46
C ASN A 346 25.28 -10.86 7.01
N LEU A 347 26.26 -11.60 6.48
CA LEU A 347 26.78 -12.81 7.11
C LEU A 347 27.39 -12.45 8.48
N LEU A 348 28.24 -11.44 8.57
CA LEU A 348 28.83 -10.99 9.83
C LEU A 348 27.78 -10.44 10.82
N ILE A 349 26.90 -9.55 10.36
CA ILE A 349 25.96 -8.83 11.23
C ILE A 349 24.72 -9.66 11.58
N SER A 350 24.06 -10.31 10.60
CA SER A 350 22.78 -11.00 10.83
C SER A 350 22.92 -12.51 11.12
N GLN A 351 23.95 -13.17 10.59
CA GLN A 351 24.24 -14.58 10.90
C GLN A 351 25.27 -14.73 12.04
N GLY A 352 26.17 -13.75 12.23
CA GLY A 352 27.03 -13.64 13.41
C GLY A 352 26.32 -12.95 14.57
N LEU A 353 26.54 -11.64 14.72
CA LEU A 353 26.12 -10.85 15.90
C LEU A 353 24.62 -10.98 16.22
N GLY A 354 23.76 -11.01 15.19
CA GLY A 354 22.30 -11.15 15.32
C GLY A 354 21.81 -12.48 15.91
N ARG A 355 22.70 -13.47 16.13
CA ARG A 355 22.37 -14.72 16.83
C ARG A 355 22.75 -14.72 18.32
N LEU A 356 23.51 -13.72 18.78
CA LEU A 356 23.90 -13.61 20.19
C LEU A 356 22.72 -13.13 21.06
N PRO A 357 22.73 -13.35 22.39
CA PRO A 357 21.80 -12.73 23.31
C PRO A 357 21.77 -11.20 23.10
N GLY A 358 20.57 -10.60 23.10
CA GLY A 358 20.38 -9.18 22.76
C GLY A 358 20.55 -8.81 21.26
N GLY A 359 21.00 -9.74 20.41
CA GLY A 359 21.28 -9.50 18.99
C GLY A 359 20.09 -8.96 18.18
N ARG A 360 18.86 -9.36 18.52
CA ARG A 360 17.63 -8.81 17.90
C ARG A 360 17.42 -7.33 18.24
N GLY A 361 17.61 -6.95 19.51
CA GLY A 361 17.57 -5.55 19.95
C GLY A 361 18.67 -4.69 19.31
N MET A 362 19.89 -5.25 19.17
CA MET A 362 20.98 -4.60 18.43
C MET A 362 20.61 -4.37 16.94
N LEU A 363 20.00 -5.36 16.28
CA LEU A 363 19.54 -5.23 14.88
C LEU A 363 18.43 -4.18 14.74
N LEU A 364 17.45 -4.16 15.63
CA LEU A 364 16.42 -3.13 15.69
C LEU A 364 17.01 -1.72 15.87
N ALA A 365 17.82 -1.52 16.90
CA ALA A 365 18.42 -0.21 17.18
C ALA A 365 19.34 0.25 16.04
N ARG A 366 19.98 -0.69 15.32
CA ARG A 366 20.70 -0.40 14.07
C ARG A 366 19.73 0.03 12.95
N GLY A 367 18.63 -0.69 12.76
CA GLY A 367 17.61 -0.37 11.76
C GLY A 367 16.98 1.01 11.97
N GLU A 368 16.65 1.37 13.21
CA GLU A 368 16.15 2.69 13.59
C GLU A 368 17.15 3.81 13.26
N ARG A 369 18.43 3.66 13.65
CA ARG A 369 19.48 4.63 13.31
C ARG A 369 19.68 4.76 11.80
N GLN A 370 19.57 3.66 11.05
CA GLN A 370 19.65 3.67 9.59
C GLN A 370 18.45 4.39 8.96
N ALA A 371 17.23 4.18 9.47
CA ALA A 371 16.02 4.85 9.00
C ALA A 371 16.08 6.37 9.27
N ARG A 372 16.38 6.81 10.50
CA ARG A 372 16.55 8.25 10.82
C ARG A 372 17.61 8.90 9.91
N ALA A 373 18.76 8.24 9.72
CA ALA A 373 19.82 8.74 8.83
C ALA A 373 19.43 8.77 7.35
N GLN A 374 18.60 7.85 6.87
CA GLN A 374 18.09 7.84 5.49
C GLN A 374 17.10 8.98 5.24
N PHE A 375 16.15 9.17 6.14
CA PHE A 375 15.14 10.23 6.07
C PHE A 375 15.75 11.64 6.15
N ALA A 376 16.71 11.85 7.06
CA ALA A 376 17.49 13.09 7.11
C ALA A 376 18.23 13.39 5.79
N ARG A 377 18.81 12.36 5.13
CA ARG A 377 19.46 12.50 3.81
C ARG A 377 18.50 12.81 2.65
N TRP A 378 17.20 12.62 2.84
CA TRP A 378 16.16 12.97 1.88
C TRP A 378 15.49 14.32 2.17
N GLY A 379 16.03 15.12 3.09
CA GLY A 379 15.47 16.42 3.46
C GLY A 379 14.12 16.32 4.18
N THR A 380 13.87 15.22 4.89
CA THR A 380 12.63 15.01 5.64
C THR A 380 12.95 14.16 6.88
N PRO A 381 13.41 14.76 7.99
CA PRO A 381 13.65 14.02 9.23
C PRO A 381 12.42 13.22 9.66
N LEU A 382 12.63 12.05 10.25
CA LEU A 382 11.57 11.41 11.03
C LEU A 382 11.37 12.22 12.32
N PRO A 383 10.13 12.38 12.82
CA PRO A 383 9.91 12.92 14.15
C PRO A 383 10.60 12.01 15.18
N ASP A 384 11.17 12.61 16.22
CA ASP A 384 11.82 11.83 17.26
C ASP A 384 10.77 11.05 18.07
N SER A 385 10.98 9.74 18.11
CA SER A 385 10.18 8.80 18.89
C SER A 385 10.70 8.84 20.32
N GLU A 386 10.06 9.64 21.17
CA GLU A 386 10.23 9.55 22.62
C GLU A 386 9.73 8.18 23.12
N PRO A 387 10.44 7.53 24.06
CA PRO A 387 10.04 6.23 24.59
C PRO A 387 8.94 6.37 25.65
N GLY A 388 7.71 6.61 25.20
CA GLY A 388 6.50 6.36 25.99
C GLY A 388 6.18 7.39 27.08
N HIS A 389 5.56 8.51 26.68
CA HIS A 389 4.47 9.06 27.47
C HIS A 389 3.15 8.69 26.79
N HIS A 390 2.41 7.76 27.40
CA HIS A 390 0.97 7.71 27.18
C HIS A 390 0.37 8.83 28.03
N ASP A 391 -0.02 9.93 27.39
CA ASP A 391 -0.91 10.91 27.99
C ASP A 391 -2.27 10.24 28.23
N SER A 392 -2.38 9.53 29.34
CA SER A 392 -3.65 9.10 29.90
C SER A 392 -4.48 10.35 30.18
N PRO A 393 -5.78 10.40 29.80
CA PRO A 393 -6.64 11.49 30.22
C PRO A 393 -6.62 11.56 31.76
N PRO A 394 -6.61 12.77 32.36
CA PRO A 394 -6.36 12.94 33.79
C PRO A 394 -7.34 12.12 34.62
N ALA A 395 -6.79 11.23 35.45
CA ALA A 395 -7.58 10.27 36.21
C ALA A 395 -8.60 10.99 37.11
N THR A 396 -9.88 10.69 36.92
CA THR A 396 -10.96 11.21 37.75
C THR A 396 -10.89 10.57 39.14
N THR A 397 -10.45 11.36 40.13
CA THR A 397 -10.25 10.91 41.51
C THR A 397 -11.55 10.33 42.11
N PRO A 398 -11.55 9.07 42.58
CA PRO A 398 -12.76 8.45 43.09
C PRO A 398 -13.06 8.86 44.53
N GLY A 399 -14.11 9.68 44.70
CA GLY A 399 -14.94 9.68 45.90
C GLY A 399 -14.70 10.79 46.93
N HIS A 400 -15.73 11.63 47.11
CA HIS A 400 -16.31 11.82 48.43
C HIS A 400 -17.82 11.57 48.31
N ARG A 401 -18.39 10.81 49.26
CA ARG A 401 -19.84 10.80 49.49
C ARG A 401 -20.12 11.78 50.61
N ASP A 402 -21.22 12.52 50.51
CA ASP A 402 -21.95 13.01 51.68
C ASP A 402 -23.44 13.18 51.33
N SER A 403 -24.28 13.32 52.36
CA SER A 403 -25.71 12.98 52.32
C SER A 403 -26.64 14.12 51.86
N PRO A 404 -27.88 13.80 51.38
CA PRO A 404 -28.78 14.79 50.79
C PRO A 404 -29.62 15.59 51.82
N PRO A 405 -30.13 16.78 51.44
CA PRO A 405 -31.15 17.50 52.20
C PRO A 405 -32.56 16.88 52.05
N ALA A 406 -33.45 17.19 52.99
CA ALA A 406 -34.75 16.52 53.14
C ALA A 406 -35.93 17.16 52.37
N THR A 407 -37.00 16.39 52.24
CA THR A 407 -38.35 16.78 51.80
C THR A 407 -39.02 17.83 52.70
N THR A 408 -39.93 18.67 52.19
CA THR A 408 -41.40 18.64 52.49
C THR A 408 -42.21 19.44 51.41
N PRO A 409 -43.54 19.73 51.45
CA PRO A 409 -44.42 19.40 50.30
C PRO A 409 -45.32 20.53 49.73
N GLY A 410 -46.07 20.22 48.65
CA GLY A 410 -47.17 21.03 48.09
C GLY A 410 -46.78 21.81 46.82
N GLN A 411 -47.71 22.24 45.95
CA GLN A 411 -49.17 22.17 46.01
C GLN A 411 -49.82 22.21 44.60
N ARG A 412 -50.71 21.24 44.33
CA ARG A 412 -51.90 21.22 43.44
C ARG A 412 -52.00 22.02 42.11
N ASP A 413 -52.44 21.28 41.09
CA ASP A 413 -53.54 21.58 40.15
C ASP A 413 -53.46 22.79 39.20
N SER A 414 -53.20 22.56 37.90
CA SER A 414 -54.11 22.92 36.78
C SER A 414 -53.58 22.53 35.38
N ALA A 415 -54.50 22.35 34.43
CA ALA A 415 -54.29 22.09 33.00
C ALA A 415 -55.42 22.81 32.20
N PRO A 416 -55.53 22.71 30.86
CA PRO A 416 -54.55 22.97 29.79
C PRO A 416 -55.12 23.97 28.73
N ALA A 417 -54.50 24.01 27.52
CA ALA A 417 -55.16 24.01 26.19
C ALA A 417 -54.97 25.22 25.21
N ILE A 418 -55.27 24.91 23.93
CA ILE A 418 -55.67 25.78 22.79
C ILE A 418 -54.58 26.49 21.94
N SER A 419 -54.47 26.02 20.69
CA SER A 419 -54.27 26.81 19.44
C SER A 419 -55.62 26.77 18.65
N PRO A 420 -55.95 27.64 17.64
CA PRO A 420 -55.27 27.70 16.33
C PRO A 420 -55.41 29.03 15.50
N GLY A 421 -55.01 29.02 14.21
CA GLY A 421 -55.22 30.06 13.16
C GLY A 421 -53.93 30.35 12.35
N GLN A 422 -53.80 30.26 11.01
CA GLN A 422 -54.72 30.39 9.84
C GLN A 422 -55.32 31.82 9.76
N ARG A 423 -55.32 32.63 8.68
CA ARG A 423 -55.26 32.50 7.17
C ARG A 423 -54.72 33.81 6.54
N ASP A 424 -54.54 34.09 5.23
CA ASP A 424 -54.24 33.43 3.92
C ASP A 424 -54.00 34.58 2.87
N GLY A 425 -53.44 34.36 1.65
CA GLY A 425 -53.53 35.35 0.54
C GLY A 425 -52.50 35.32 -0.62
N THR A 426 -52.99 35.25 -1.87
CA THR A 426 -52.26 35.27 -3.19
C THR A 426 -53.11 36.05 -4.23
N PRO A 427 -52.89 36.07 -5.58
CA PRO A 427 -51.70 36.29 -6.44
C PRO A 427 -51.91 37.33 -7.62
N GLY A 428 -50.90 37.50 -8.50
CA GLY A 428 -50.99 38.04 -9.89
C GLY A 428 -49.62 37.85 -10.61
N SER A 429 -49.45 37.42 -11.89
CA SER A 429 -50.08 37.70 -13.21
C SER A 429 -49.72 39.10 -13.75
N THR A 430 -49.22 39.36 -14.98
CA THR A 430 -49.21 38.69 -16.32
C THR A 430 -47.83 38.85 -17.05
N ALA A 431 -47.32 37.91 -17.88
CA ALA A 431 -47.52 37.57 -19.32
C ALA A 431 -46.80 38.43 -20.40
N GLY A 432 -46.18 37.77 -21.41
CA GLY A 432 -45.63 38.36 -22.67
C GLY A 432 -44.17 37.98 -23.02
N HIS A 433 -43.68 38.01 -24.27
CA HIS A 433 -43.99 37.21 -25.50
C HIS A 433 -42.95 37.56 -26.63
N ARG A 434 -42.65 36.62 -27.56
CA ARG A 434 -41.86 36.71 -28.83
C ARG A 434 -40.33 36.47 -28.88
N ASP A 435 -39.98 35.51 -29.74
CA ASP A 435 -39.12 35.55 -30.95
C ASP A 435 -37.76 36.28 -31.00
N GLY A 436 -36.77 35.62 -31.63
CA GLY A 436 -35.60 36.30 -32.21
C GLY A 436 -34.44 35.37 -32.63
N ARG A 437 -34.26 35.13 -33.93
CA ARG A 437 -32.98 34.63 -34.49
C ARG A 437 -32.02 35.82 -34.68
N MET A 438 -30.71 35.64 -34.45
CA MET A 438 -29.74 35.55 -35.56
C MET A 438 -28.31 35.22 -35.11
N THR A 439 -27.48 34.93 -36.10
CA THR A 439 -26.07 34.51 -36.03
C THR A 439 -25.08 35.67 -35.85
N ALA A 440 -23.99 35.40 -35.14
CA ALA A 440 -22.64 35.86 -35.47
C ALA A 440 -21.65 34.74 -35.10
#